data_AF-A0A3L7UDU9-F1
#
_entry.id   AF-A0A3L7UDU9-F1
#
_cell.length_a   1.000
_cell.length_b   1.000
_cell.length_c   1.000
_cell.angle_alpha   90.00
_cell.angle_beta   90.00
_cell.angle_gamma   90.00
#
_symmetry.space_group_name_H-M   'P 1'
#
loop_
_entity.id
_entity.type
_entity.pdbx_description
1 polymer ?
#
loop_
_entity_poly.entity_id
_entity_poly.type
_entity_poly.pdbx_seq_one_letter_code
_entity_poly.pdbx_strand_id
1 'polypeptide(L)'
;MTISSIDTWSVRVTKDTLVFSAAHFITFNRSICERIHGHNWRVEAEIQGPLDENHYVFDFIALRDGLQLLVQELDHRVLLPARHPMIQLEVSDDEREVTARFEDRRWVFPREDCVILPIENTTAELIAQWIGHALIARLKLNHQHGLTRLRISVEENFGQWADCWLHLSAIDNVSGEPCNSGTAGAI
;
A
#
# COMPACT_ATOMS: atom_id res chain seq x y z
N MET A 1 -37.01 -8.54 18.97
CA MET A 1 -35.97 -8.20 17.98
C MET A 1 -35.12 -7.10 18.57
N THR A 2 -34.05 -7.46 19.27
CA THR A 2 -33.08 -6.50 19.79
C THR A 2 -32.02 -6.36 18.71
N ILE A 3 -32.01 -5.22 18.03
CA ILE A 3 -30.87 -4.83 17.22
C ILE A 3 -29.75 -4.57 18.24
N SER A 4 -28.93 -5.58 18.49
CA SER A 4 -27.62 -5.35 19.11
C SER A 4 -26.85 -4.52 18.08
N SER A 5 -26.62 -3.24 18.35
CA SER A 5 -25.62 -2.50 17.60
C SER A 5 -24.31 -3.23 17.80
N ILE A 6 -23.81 -3.87 16.74
CA ILE A 6 -22.45 -4.38 16.74
C ILE A 6 -21.60 -3.15 16.53
N ASP A 7 -21.03 -2.65 17.63
CA ASP A 7 -20.07 -1.56 17.57
C ASP A 7 -18.94 -1.93 16.59
N THR A 8 -18.43 -0.94 15.88
CA THR A 8 -17.29 -1.12 14.97
C THR A 8 -16.18 -0.19 15.41
N TRP A 9 -14.95 -0.70 15.39
CA TRP A 9 -13.78 0.05 15.82
C TRP A 9 -12.77 0.15 14.69
N SER A 10 -12.02 1.24 14.68
CA SER A 10 -10.84 1.39 13.84
C SER A 10 -9.73 2.11 14.58
N VAL A 11 -8.50 1.88 14.13
CA VAL A 11 -7.32 2.64 14.54
C VAL A 11 -6.73 3.30 13.31
N ARG A 12 -6.28 4.55 13.46
CA ARG A 12 -5.77 5.39 12.39
C ARG A 12 -4.43 6.00 12.79
N VAL A 13 -3.48 6.02 11.86
CA VAL A 13 -2.19 6.70 12.02
C VAL A 13 -1.95 7.71 10.90
N THR A 14 -1.60 8.92 11.33
CA THR A 14 -1.02 9.98 10.50
C THR A 14 0.02 10.71 11.35
N LYS A 15 1.18 11.02 10.77
CA LYS A 15 2.32 11.65 11.45
C LYS A 15 3.12 12.46 10.44
N ASP A 16 3.83 13.48 10.93
CA ASP A 16 4.71 14.32 10.10
C ASP A 16 5.83 13.51 9.42
N THR A 17 6.18 12.35 9.99
CA THR A 17 7.17 11.43 9.41
C THR A 17 6.59 10.54 8.30
N LEU A 18 5.26 10.43 8.19
CA LEU A 18 4.56 9.68 7.14
C LEU A 18 4.36 10.57 5.91
N VAL A 19 5.44 11.21 5.48
CA VAL A 19 5.53 12.09 4.32
C VAL A 19 6.71 11.65 3.47
N PHE A 20 6.56 11.66 2.15
CA PHE A 20 7.65 11.45 1.21
C PHE A 20 7.64 12.51 0.10
N SER A 21 8.82 12.93 -0.35
CA SER A 21 8.98 13.86 -1.46
C SER A 21 9.33 13.09 -2.72
N ALA A 22 8.47 13.09 -3.73
CA ALA A 22 8.73 12.35 -4.96
C ALA A 22 8.25 13.07 -6.21
N ALA A 23 9.01 12.90 -7.29
CA ALA A 23 8.65 13.36 -8.62
C ALA A 23 7.83 12.30 -9.36
N HIS A 24 6.90 12.75 -10.21
CA HIS A 24 6.10 11.88 -11.06
C HIS A 24 5.57 12.65 -12.28
N PHE A 25 4.85 11.94 -13.14
CA PHE A 25 4.00 12.50 -14.18
C PHE A 25 2.93 11.46 -14.55
N ILE A 26 1.71 11.92 -14.79
CA ILE A 26 0.59 11.07 -15.17
C ILE A 26 0.16 11.30 -16.62
N THR A 27 -0.60 10.34 -17.14
CA THR A 27 -1.51 10.62 -18.25
C THR A 27 -2.95 10.84 -17.77
N PHE A 28 -3.67 11.74 -18.44
CA PHE A 28 -5.09 11.99 -18.22
C PHE A 28 -5.78 12.35 -19.54
N ASN A 29 -7.12 12.40 -19.54
CA ASN A 29 -7.91 12.68 -20.75
C ASN A 29 -7.50 11.82 -21.97
N ARG A 30 -7.18 10.54 -21.72
CA ARG A 30 -6.78 9.51 -22.68
C ARG A 30 -5.43 9.69 -23.40
N SER A 31 -5.00 10.92 -23.67
CA SER A 31 -3.78 11.17 -24.47
C SER A 31 -2.93 12.33 -23.96
N ILE A 32 -3.30 12.98 -22.86
CA ILE A 32 -2.50 14.08 -22.31
C ILE A 32 -1.51 13.49 -21.33
N CYS A 33 -0.22 13.60 -21.62
CA CYS A 33 0.85 13.35 -20.65
C CYS A 33 1.32 14.70 -20.10
N GLU A 34 1.27 14.89 -18.80
CA GLU A 34 1.68 16.15 -18.18
C GLU A 34 3.21 16.34 -18.19
N ARG A 35 3.69 17.44 -17.61
CA ARG A 35 5.12 17.65 -17.38
C ARG A 35 5.53 16.99 -16.07
N ILE A 36 6.77 16.49 -16.03
CA ILE A 36 7.36 16.04 -14.77
C ILE A 36 7.33 17.18 -13.75
N HIS A 37 6.88 16.82 -12.56
CA HIS A 37 6.86 17.68 -11.38
C HIS A 37 6.95 16.78 -10.15
N GLY A 38 6.73 17.31 -8.95
CA GLY A 38 6.73 16.49 -7.75
C GLY A 38 5.93 17.12 -6.62
N HIS A 39 5.72 16.32 -5.57
CA HIS A 39 4.92 16.67 -4.41
C HIS A 39 5.58 16.22 -3.12
N ASN A 40 5.12 16.82 -2.02
CA ASN A 40 5.35 16.31 -0.67
C ASN A 40 4.10 15.52 -0.27
N TRP A 41 4.13 14.23 -0.58
CA TRP A 41 3.02 13.31 -0.39
C TRP A 41 2.83 12.99 1.08
N ARG A 42 1.61 13.08 1.62
CA ARG A 42 1.30 12.61 2.98
C ARG A 42 0.51 11.31 2.94
N VAL A 43 0.83 10.38 3.84
CA VAL A 43 0.18 9.08 3.90
C VAL A 43 -0.50 8.85 5.25
N GLU A 44 -1.73 8.36 5.20
CA GLU A 44 -2.51 7.92 6.36
C GLU A 44 -2.89 6.44 6.18
N ALA A 45 -2.89 5.69 7.27
CA ALA A 45 -3.45 4.34 7.29
C ALA A 45 -4.52 4.21 8.38
N GLU A 46 -5.59 3.50 8.07
CA GLU A 46 -6.63 3.12 9.03
C GLU A 46 -6.96 1.64 8.90
N ILE A 47 -7.00 0.92 10.02
CA ILE A 47 -7.40 -0.49 10.08
C ILE A 47 -8.69 -0.60 10.89
N GLN A 48 -9.67 -1.32 10.34
CA GLN A 48 -10.94 -1.63 10.98
C GLN A 48 -10.97 -3.11 11.45
N GLY A 49 -11.55 -3.35 12.63
CA GLY A 49 -11.69 -4.69 13.22
C GLY A 49 -12.35 -4.65 14.60
N PRO A 50 -12.57 -5.81 15.24
CA PRO A 50 -12.99 -5.90 16.63
C PRO A 50 -11.85 -5.47 17.56
N LEU A 51 -12.18 -5.26 18.83
CA LEU A 51 -11.17 -5.19 19.89
C LEU A 51 -10.66 -6.60 20.22
N ASP A 52 -9.35 -6.73 20.41
CA ASP A 52 -8.71 -7.96 20.90
C ASP A 52 -8.84 -8.08 22.44
N GLU A 53 -8.20 -9.10 23.02
CA GLU A 53 -8.12 -9.30 24.48
C GLU A 53 -7.48 -8.12 25.25
N ASN A 54 -6.67 -7.30 24.57
CA ASN A 54 -6.05 -6.09 25.09
C ASN A 54 -6.91 -4.84 24.88
N HIS A 55 -8.12 -5.01 24.32
CA HIS A 55 -9.10 -3.96 24.07
C HIS A 55 -8.67 -2.91 23.04
N TYR A 56 -7.87 -3.28 22.02
CA TYR A 56 -7.59 -2.44 20.86
C TYR A 56 -7.76 -3.20 19.54
N VAL A 57 -7.86 -2.48 18.41
CA VAL A 57 -8.00 -3.09 17.07
C VAL A 57 -6.67 -3.60 16.53
N PHE A 58 -5.65 -2.74 16.57
CA PHE A 58 -4.30 -3.05 16.11
C PHE A 58 -3.29 -2.12 16.80
N ASP A 59 -2.05 -2.57 16.97
CA ASP A 59 -0.99 -1.77 17.61
C ASP A 59 -0.60 -0.57 16.71
N PHE A 60 -0.77 0.65 17.24
CA PHE A 60 -0.39 1.89 16.57
C PHE A 60 1.09 1.96 16.19
N ILE A 61 1.99 1.40 17.01
CA ILE A 61 3.43 1.39 16.77
C ILE A 61 3.72 0.51 15.56
N ALA A 62 3.18 -0.72 15.54
CA ALA A 62 3.35 -1.64 14.42
C ALA A 62 2.80 -1.04 13.11
N LEU A 63 1.62 -0.41 13.15
CA LEU A 63 1.02 0.21 11.97
C LEU A 63 1.86 1.39 11.45
N ARG A 64 2.27 2.29 12.36
CA ARG A 64 3.11 3.45 12.04
C ARG A 64 4.44 3.01 11.44
N ASP A 65 5.15 2.10 12.09
CA ASP A 65 6.50 1.70 11.68
C ASP A 65 6.46 0.89 10.38
N GLY A 66 5.43 0.06 10.19
CA GLY A 66 5.18 -0.63 8.93
C GLY A 66 4.96 0.34 7.77
N LEU A 67 4.14 1.37 7.97
CA LEU A 67 3.88 2.39 6.96
C LEU A 67 5.10 3.28 6.70
N GLN A 68 5.82 3.65 7.75
CA GLN A 68 7.02 4.51 7.66
C GLN A 68 8.09 3.91 6.74
N LEU A 69 8.26 2.58 6.78
CA LEU A 69 9.24 1.89 5.94
C LEU A 69 8.86 1.98 4.46
N LEU A 70 7.58 1.85 4.12
CA LEU A 70 7.09 2.02 2.75
C LEU A 70 7.22 3.47 2.27
N VAL A 71 6.93 4.44 3.15
CA VAL A 71 7.13 5.88 2.86
C VAL A 71 8.59 6.16 2.53
N GLN A 72 9.54 5.59 3.28
CA GLN A 72 10.98 5.76 3.04
C GLN A 72 11.45 5.11 1.72
N GLU A 73 10.80 4.04 1.26
CA GLU A 73 11.10 3.43 -0.05
C GLU A 73 10.75 4.37 -1.22
N LEU A 74 9.76 5.26 -1.04
CA LEU A 74 9.30 6.21 -2.05
C LEU A 74 9.99 7.58 -1.97
N ASP A 75 10.62 7.89 -0.84
CA ASP A 75 11.16 9.23 -0.56
C ASP A 75 12.40 9.59 -1.38
N HIS A 76 12.41 10.82 -1.90
CA HIS A 76 13.43 11.37 -2.80
C HIS A 76 13.62 10.56 -4.09
N ARG A 77 12.53 10.07 -4.69
CA ARG A 77 12.54 9.26 -5.92
C ARG A 77 11.69 9.84 -7.05
N VAL A 78 11.89 9.32 -8.26
CA VAL A 78 10.98 9.44 -9.39
C VAL A 78 10.11 8.19 -9.45
N LEU A 79 8.79 8.35 -9.34
CA LEU A 79 7.83 7.25 -9.45
C LEU A 79 7.50 6.98 -10.92
N LEU A 80 7.61 5.73 -11.34
CA LEU A 80 7.36 5.32 -12.74
C LEU A 80 6.35 4.17 -12.81
N PRO A 81 5.33 4.23 -13.69
CA PRO A 81 4.28 3.21 -13.78
C PRO A 81 4.66 2.07 -14.74
N ALA A 82 5.03 0.91 -14.21
CA ALA A 82 5.49 -0.24 -15.00
C ALA A 82 4.42 -0.88 -15.89
N ARG A 83 3.14 -0.66 -15.59
CA ARG A 83 2.01 -1.27 -16.32
C ARG A 83 1.26 -0.25 -17.18
N HIS A 84 1.81 0.95 -17.38
CA HIS A 84 1.13 1.99 -18.13
C HIS A 84 0.98 1.59 -19.61
N PRO A 85 -0.22 1.71 -20.22
CA PRO A 85 -0.44 1.26 -21.59
C PRO A 85 0.30 2.09 -22.65
N MET A 86 0.54 3.37 -22.37
CA MET A 86 1.20 4.32 -23.30
C MET A 86 2.59 4.81 -22.86
N ILE A 87 3.01 4.56 -21.62
CA ILE A 87 4.33 4.97 -21.12
C ILE A 87 5.15 3.70 -21.09
N GLN A 88 6.19 3.64 -21.93
CA GLN A 88 7.08 2.49 -21.99
C GLN A 88 8.30 2.77 -21.12
N LEU A 89 8.66 1.82 -20.28
CA LEU A 89 9.86 1.86 -19.47
C LEU A 89 10.87 0.83 -19.98
N GLU A 90 12.12 1.26 -20.09
CA GLU A 90 13.25 0.42 -20.50
C GLU A 90 14.39 0.66 -19.50
N VAL A 91 14.84 -0.40 -18.84
CA VAL A 91 16.05 -0.37 -17.99
C VAL A 91 17.24 -0.68 -18.89
N SER A 92 18.33 0.07 -18.78
CA SER A 92 19.55 -0.18 -19.56
C SER A 92 20.17 -1.54 -19.22
N ASP A 93 20.92 -2.13 -20.16
CA ASP A 93 21.58 -3.43 -19.97
C ASP A 93 22.54 -3.47 -18.77
N ASP A 94 23.13 -2.33 -18.41
CA ASP A 94 24.01 -2.17 -17.25
C ASP A 94 23.27 -1.80 -15.94
N GLU A 95 21.94 -1.75 -15.99
CA GLU A 95 21.02 -1.40 -14.92
C GLU A 95 21.26 -0.01 -14.28
N ARG A 96 21.93 0.90 -14.99
CA ARG A 96 22.24 2.24 -14.46
C ARG A 96 21.20 3.29 -14.78
N GLU A 97 20.36 3.07 -15.78
CA GLU A 97 19.39 4.05 -16.24
C GLU A 97 18.01 3.43 -16.46
N VAL A 98 16.98 4.25 -16.30
CA VAL A 98 15.61 3.96 -16.75
C VAL A 98 15.22 5.01 -17.77
N THR A 99 14.88 4.57 -18.99
CA THR A 99 14.30 5.42 -20.02
C THR A 99 12.78 5.28 -20.00
N ALA A 100 12.06 6.38 -19.79
CA ALA A 100 10.61 6.47 -19.96
C ALA A 100 10.27 7.14 -21.29
N ARG A 101 9.32 6.59 -22.05
CA ARG A 101 8.88 7.12 -23.36
C ARG A 101 7.37 7.27 -23.42
N PHE A 102 6.91 8.41 -23.94
CA PHE A 102 5.52 8.68 -24.27
C PHE A 102 5.48 9.45 -25.59
N GLU A 103 4.97 8.82 -26.66
CA GLU A 103 5.04 9.38 -28.02
C GLU A 103 6.49 9.80 -28.36
N ASP A 104 6.70 11.04 -28.81
CA ASP A 104 8.04 11.58 -29.13
C ASP A 104 8.82 12.07 -27.89
N ARG A 105 8.23 12.02 -26.69
CA ARG A 105 8.86 12.47 -25.44
C ARG A 105 9.69 11.35 -24.83
N ARG A 106 10.86 11.73 -24.30
CA ARG A 106 11.80 10.83 -23.65
C ARG A 106 12.35 11.45 -22.38
N TRP A 107 12.41 10.66 -21.32
CA TRP A 107 13.12 10.96 -20.08
C TRP A 107 14.10 9.84 -19.77
N VAL A 108 15.24 10.20 -19.20
CA VAL A 108 16.25 9.25 -18.72
C VAL A 108 16.61 9.64 -17.30
N PHE A 109 16.54 8.67 -16.41
CA PHE A 109 16.86 8.85 -15.01
C PHE A 109 17.92 7.83 -14.60
N PRO A 110 18.83 8.16 -13.67
CA PRO A 110 19.60 7.15 -12.97
C PRO A 110 18.66 6.12 -12.32
N ARG A 111 18.97 4.83 -12.47
CA ARG A 111 18.13 3.74 -11.95
C ARG A 111 17.93 3.84 -10.44
N GLU A 112 18.96 4.27 -9.73
CA GLU A 112 18.91 4.42 -8.27
C GLU A 112 17.93 5.50 -7.80
N ASP A 113 17.62 6.48 -8.64
CA ASP A 113 16.68 7.56 -8.34
C ASP A 113 15.22 7.17 -8.64
N CYS A 114 14.97 6.00 -9.23
CA CYS A 114 13.63 5.57 -9.64
C CYS A 114 13.04 4.49 -8.74
N VAL A 115 11.72 4.60 -8.52
CA VAL A 115 10.88 3.50 -8.06
C VAL A 115 9.93 3.12 -9.19
N ILE A 116 10.13 1.92 -9.73
CA ILE A 116 9.27 1.35 -10.77
C ILE A 116 8.12 0.62 -10.06
N LEU A 117 6.94 1.22 -10.07
CA LEU A 117 5.75 0.71 -9.40
C LEU A 117 4.94 -0.18 -10.35
N PRO A 118 4.44 -1.35 -9.91
CA PRO A 118 3.63 -2.25 -10.73
C PRO A 118 2.17 -1.75 -10.85
N ILE A 119 2.00 -0.49 -11.26
CA ILE A 119 0.73 0.22 -11.42
C ILE A 119 0.62 0.82 -12.81
N GLU A 120 -0.61 1.11 -13.21
CA GLU A 120 -0.96 1.60 -14.54
C GLU A 120 -0.71 3.11 -14.70
N ASN A 121 -0.71 3.87 -13.61
CA ASN A 121 -0.47 5.31 -13.59
C ASN A 121 -0.02 5.75 -12.18
N THR A 122 0.76 6.81 -12.06
CA THR A 122 1.26 7.30 -10.74
C THR A 122 0.32 8.32 -10.10
N THR A 123 -0.99 8.06 -10.16
CA THR A 123 -2.00 8.90 -9.48
C THR A 123 -2.03 8.56 -7.99
N ALA A 124 -2.54 9.49 -7.18
CA ALA A 124 -2.67 9.31 -5.73
C ALA A 124 -3.47 8.04 -5.36
N GLU A 125 -4.51 7.68 -6.12
CA GLU A 125 -5.34 6.48 -5.88
C GLU A 125 -4.53 5.18 -6.05
N LEU A 126 -3.77 5.06 -7.14
CA LEU A 126 -3.00 3.84 -7.44
C LEU A 126 -1.76 3.73 -6.55
N ILE A 127 -1.17 4.85 -6.16
CA ILE A 127 -0.13 4.88 -5.13
C ILE A 127 -0.71 4.40 -3.78
N ALA A 128 -1.89 4.90 -3.39
CA ALA A 128 -2.57 4.44 -2.16
C ALA A 128 -2.87 2.95 -2.19
N GLN A 129 -3.32 2.42 -3.33
CA GLN A 129 -3.55 0.98 -3.52
C GLN A 129 -2.25 0.18 -3.37
N TRP A 130 -1.16 0.62 -4.02
CA TRP A 130 0.14 -0.05 -3.94
C TRP A 130 0.67 -0.09 -2.51
N ILE A 131 0.64 1.05 -1.80
CA ILE A 131 1.03 1.14 -0.38
C ILE A 131 0.18 0.17 0.44
N GLY A 132 -1.12 0.11 0.19
CA GLY A 132 -2.03 -0.75 0.94
C GLY A 132 -1.71 -2.24 0.77
N HIS A 133 -1.48 -2.71 -0.45
CA HIS A 133 -1.07 -4.10 -0.68
C HIS A 133 0.30 -4.41 -0.07
N ALA A 134 1.27 -3.49 -0.19
CA ALA A 134 2.57 -3.65 0.42
C ALA A 134 2.48 -3.71 1.96
N LEU A 135 1.64 -2.89 2.58
CA LEU A 135 1.42 -2.86 4.02
C LEU A 135 0.73 -4.14 4.52
N ILE A 136 -0.28 -4.63 3.79
CA ILE A 136 -0.94 -5.91 4.07
C ILE A 136 0.09 -7.05 4.11
N ALA A 137 0.94 -7.13 3.09
CA ALA A 137 1.98 -8.15 3.02
C ALA A 137 3.00 -8.01 4.15
N ARG A 138 3.47 -6.77 4.40
CA ARG A 138 4.50 -6.47 5.40
C ARG A 138 4.06 -6.80 6.82
N LEU A 139 2.85 -6.38 7.20
CA LEU A 139 2.30 -6.59 8.54
C LEU A 139 1.50 -7.89 8.65
N LYS A 140 1.43 -8.68 7.57
CA LYS A 140 0.66 -9.93 7.49
C LYS A 140 -0.79 -9.73 7.93
N LEU A 141 -1.43 -8.64 7.50
CA LEU A 141 -2.75 -8.23 8.01
C LEU A 141 -3.85 -9.27 7.76
N ASN A 142 -3.77 -10.02 6.65
CA ASN A 142 -4.70 -11.13 6.38
C ASN A 142 -4.52 -12.33 7.32
N HIS A 143 -3.42 -12.39 8.08
CA HIS A 143 -3.18 -13.42 9.09
C HIS A 143 -3.56 -12.97 10.50
N GLN A 144 -4.02 -11.73 10.65
CA GLN A 144 -4.46 -11.17 11.93
C GLN A 144 -5.95 -11.46 12.11
N HIS A 145 -6.34 -11.83 13.32
CA HIS A 145 -7.70 -12.26 13.60
C HIS A 145 -8.69 -11.08 13.55
N GLY A 146 -9.78 -11.23 12.80
CA GLY A 146 -10.93 -10.32 12.84
C GLY A 146 -10.75 -8.96 12.15
N LEU A 147 -9.57 -8.61 11.63
CA LEU A 147 -9.41 -7.39 10.84
C LEU A 147 -10.24 -7.47 9.56
N THR A 148 -10.97 -6.40 9.24
CA THR A 148 -11.96 -6.42 8.14
C THR A 148 -11.56 -5.54 6.96
N ARG A 149 -10.91 -4.41 7.23
CA ARG A 149 -10.60 -3.41 6.20
C ARG A 149 -9.33 -2.64 6.53
N LEU A 150 -8.55 -2.36 5.49
CA LEU A 150 -7.48 -1.37 5.51
C LEU A 150 -7.89 -0.21 4.60
N ARG A 151 -7.71 1.02 5.05
CA ARG A 151 -7.72 2.22 4.22
C ARG A 151 -6.33 2.81 4.19
N ILE A 152 -5.87 3.16 2.99
CA ILE A 152 -4.72 4.05 2.80
C ILE A 152 -5.22 5.33 2.17
N SER A 153 -4.80 6.46 2.71
CA SER A 153 -5.01 7.77 2.08
C SER A 153 -3.68 8.37 1.69
N VAL A 154 -3.65 8.97 0.50
CA VAL A 154 -2.50 9.69 -0.02
C VAL A 154 -2.95 11.12 -0.35
N GLU A 155 -2.30 12.10 0.25
CA GLU A 155 -2.43 13.52 -0.08
C GLU A 155 -1.37 13.89 -1.10
N GLU A 156 -1.79 14.30 -2.30
CA GLU A 156 -0.87 14.79 -3.33
C GLU A 156 -0.53 16.27 -3.10
N ASN A 157 -1.56 17.06 -2.82
CA ASN A 157 -1.45 18.48 -2.52
C ASN A 157 -2.30 18.79 -1.30
N PHE A 158 -1.95 19.83 -0.54
CA PHE A 158 -2.63 20.16 0.70
C PHE A 158 -4.15 20.29 0.51
N GLY A 159 -4.90 19.45 1.22
CA GLY A 159 -6.36 19.35 1.14
C GLY A 159 -6.90 18.47 0.01
N GLN A 160 -6.05 17.80 -0.77
CA GLN A 160 -6.42 16.95 -1.91
C GLN A 160 -5.96 15.51 -1.68
N TRP A 161 -6.92 14.66 -1.32
CA TRP A 161 -6.68 13.28 -0.88
C TRP A 161 -7.31 12.27 -1.83
N ALA A 162 -6.64 11.15 -2.00
CA ALA A 162 -7.17 9.93 -2.58
C ALA A 162 -7.21 8.83 -1.51
N ASP A 163 -8.29 8.05 -1.47
CA ASP A 163 -8.44 6.90 -0.58
C ASP A 163 -8.50 5.60 -1.38
N CYS A 164 -7.72 4.60 -0.97
CA CYS A 164 -7.91 3.21 -1.37
C CYS A 164 -8.38 2.39 -0.18
N TRP A 165 -9.45 1.62 -0.37
CA TRP A 165 -9.98 0.72 0.65
C TRP A 165 -9.82 -0.73 0.22
N LEU A 166 -9.13 -1.52 1.03
CA LEU A 166 -8.81 -2.92 0.78
C LEU A 166 -9.54 -3.80 1.80
N HIS A 167 -10.22 -4.83 1.31
CA HIS A 167 -10.81 -5.86 2.17
C HIS A 167 -9.73 -6.80 2.70
N LEU A 168 -9.76 -7.06 4.00
CA LEU A 168 -8.90 -8.04 4.64
C LEU A 168 -9.67 -9.35 4.76
N SER A 169 -9.03 -10.44 4.37
CA SER A 169 -9.63 -11.78 4.46
C SER A 169 -9.35 -12.31 5.85
N ALA A 170 -10.38 -12.69 6.60
CA ALA A 170 -10.18 -13.48 7.81
C ALA A 170 -9.69 -14.87 7.39
N ILE A 171 -8.61 -15.35 8.01
CA ILE A 171 -8.43 -16.80 8.12
C ILE A 171 -9.48 -17.26 9.14
N ASP A 172 -10.56 -17.88 8.66
CA ASP A 172 -11.35 -18.75 9.52
C ASP A 172 -10.39 -19.84 10.01
N ASN A 173 -10.05 -19.81 11.29
CA ASN A 173 -9.33 -20.92 11.92
C ASN A 173 -10.21 -22.16 11.75
N VAL A 174 -9.91 -22.97 10.73
CA VAL A 174 -10.42 -24.33 10.64
C VAL A 174 -9.87 -25.07 11.85
N SER A 175 -10.76 -25.21 12.85
CA SER A 175 -10.79 -26.17 13.94
C SER A 175 -9.50 -26.94 14.19
N GLY A 176 -8.89 -26.71 15.36
CA GLY A 176 -7.93 -27.64 15.92
C GLY A 176 -8.52 -29.06 15.95
N GLU A 177 -7.82 -29.99 15.31
CA GLU A 177 -8.05 -31.40 15.59
C GLU A 177 -7.72 -31.69 17.05
N PRO A 178 -8.56 -32.45 17.78
CA PRO A 178 -8.16 -32.94 19.09
C PRO A 178 -7.00 -33.92 18.90
N CYS A 179 -5.88 -33.63 19.57
CA CYS A 179 -4.79 -34.58 19.78
C CYS A 179 -5.37 -35.84 20.44
N ASN A 180 -5.56 -36.89 19.66
CA ASN A 180 -6.02 -38.17 20.19
C ASN A 180 -4.78 -38.97 20.63
N SER A 181 -4.55 -38.95 21.94
CA SER A 181 -3.61 -39.81 22.63
C SER A 181 -4.15 -41.25 22.73
N GLY A 182 -3.34 -42.24 22.34
CA GLY A 182 -3.51 -43.67 22.64
C GLY A 182 -4.21 -44.46 21.52
N THR A 183 -3.80 -45.66 21.12
CA THR A 183 -3.01 -46.69 21.82
C THR A 183 -2.27 -47.59 20.83
N ALA A 184 -1.16 -48.15 21.31
CA ALA A 184 -0.38 -49.23 20.72
C ALA A 184 -1.15 -50.57 20.64
N GLY A 185 -0.70 -51.46 19.76
CA GLY A 185 -1.06 -52.89 19.67
C GLY A 185 -1.04 -53.35 18.20
N ALA A 186 0.08 -53.81 17.65
CA ALA A 186 0.61 -55.18 17.72
C ALA A 186 -0.18 -56.19 16.86
N ILE A 187 0.59 -56.82 15.96
CA ILE A 187 0.33 -57.91 15.00
C ILE A 187 -0.34 -57.49 13.68
#